data_AF-A0A2M7RJZ8-F1
#
_entry.id   AF-A0A2M7RJZ8-F1
#
_cell.length_a   1.000
_cell.length_b   1.000
_cell.length_c   1.000
_cell.angle_alpha   90.00
_cell.angle_beta   90.00
_cell.angle_gamma   90.00
#
_symmetry.space_group_name_H-M   'P 1'
#
loop_
_entity.id
_entity.type
_entity.pdbx_description
1 polymer ?
#
loop_
_entity_poly.entity_id
_entity_poly.type
_entity_poly.pdbx_seq_one_letter_code
_entity_poly.pdbx_strand_id
1 'polypeptide(L)'
;IKLPTHIECNSAYQLDEDYFIHSIGTLAQTTETGTALFEDIKRKTHNKQGLIRTVVREFNNTSPNGIILPYGKMWKSYKTKRINNVVWKIIRGLVFIETQEFLDINTPRSITITEKEKKPPVYFSYIVNEKSKGSYQKTFDYKYKQFPEVKNAQIWGLLLWDYFIVTVILHNPKCKCEKCKKYIKGH
;
A
#
# COMPACT_ATOMS: atom_id res chain seq x y z
N ILE A 1 7.61 1.84 19.77
CA ILE A 1 6.77 3.00 20.11
C ILE A 1 5.43 2.81 19.39
N LYS A 2 4.35 2.53 20.12
CA LYS A 2 3.00 2.63 19.55
C LYS A 2 2.60 4.10 19.65
N LEU A 3 2.33 4.74 18.52
CA LEU A 3 1.72 6.06 18.54
C LEU A 3 0.35 5.93 19.24
N PRO A 4 -0.01 6.83 20.16
CA PRO A 4 -1.32 6.81 20.78
C PRO A 4 -2.37 7.07 19.68
N THR A 5 -3.13 6.03 19.35
CA THR A 5 -4.25 6.10 18.42
C THR A 5 -5.51 5.68 19.15
N HIS A 6 -6.63 6.35 18.89
CA HIS A 6 -7.93 5.90 19.39
C HIS A 6 -8.18 4.45 18.99
N ILE A 7 -8.65 3.63 19.94
CA ILE A 7 -8.90 2.19 19.73
C ILE A 7 -9.82 1.98 18.53
N GLU A 8 -10.85 2.82 18.40
CA GLU A 8 -11.82 2.81 17.29
C GLU A 8 -11.16 3.10 15.94
N CYS A 9 -10.28 4.10 15.86
CA CYS A 9 -9.55 4.39 14.62
C CYS A 9 -8.59 3.26 14.23
N ASN A 10 -8.02 2.57 15.24
CA ASN A 10 -7.13 1.45 14.99
C ASN A 10 -7.91 0.19 14.56
N SER A 11 -9.05 -0.10 15.20
CA SER A 11 -9.88 -1.27 14.89
C SER A 11 -10.64 -1.13 13.56
N ALA A 12 -10.98 0.09 13.15
CA ALA A 12 -11.70 0.37 11.90
C ALA A 12 -11.02 -0.19 10.64
N TYR A 13 -9.69 -0.35 10.65
CA TYR A 13 -8.92 -0.91 9.53
C TYR A 13 -8.42 -2.33 9.76
N GLN A 14 -8.68 -2.93 10.92
CA GLN A 14 -8.08 -4.21 11.31
C GLN A 14 -8.37 -5.32 10.29
N LEU A 15 -9.61 -5.40 9.81
CA LEU A 15 -9.99 -6.40 8.80
C LEU A 15 -9.24 -6.18 7.48
N ASP A 16 -9.03 -4.92 7.08
CA ASP A 16 -8.33 -4.55 5.85
C ASP A 16 -6.84 -4.81 5.97
N GLU A 17 -6.24 -4.55 7.13
CA GLU A 17 -4.84 -4.87 7.44
C GLU A 17 -4.61 -6.39 7.43
N ASP A 18 -5.48 -7.14 8.08
CA ASP A 18 -5.44 -8.60 8.05
C ASP A 18 -5.51 -9.13 6.61
N TYR A 19 -6.44 -8.59 5.83
CA TYR A 19 -6.58 -8.94 4.42
C TYR A 19 -5.35 -8.56 3.59
N PHE A 20 -4.80 -7.37 3.81
CA PHE A 20 -3.61 -6.88 3.12
C PHE A 20 -2.41 -7.81 3.36
N ILE A 21 -2.18 -8.21 4.61
CA ILE A 21 -1.11 -9.13 4.98
C ILE A 21 -1.31 -10.51 4.34
N HIS A 22 -2.52 -11.06 4.40
CA HIS A 22 -2.78 -12.42 3.89
C HIS A 22 -2.85 -12.48 2.35
N SER A 23 -3.32 -11.41 1.70
CA SER A 23 -3.45 -11.36 0.25
C SER A 23 -2.14 -10.96 -0.43
N ILE A 24 -1.50 -9.87 0.00
CA ILE A 24 -0.28 -9.35 -0.66
C ILE A 24 0.97 -9.86 0.04
N GLY A 25 1.04 -9.83 1.37
CA GLY A 25 2.25 -10.20 2.11
C GLY A 25 2.73 -11.64 1.83
N THR A 26 1.80 -12.56 1.58
CA THR A 26 2.12 -13.96 1.23
C THR A 26 2.83 -14.12 -0.11
N LEU A 27 2.75 -13.14 -1.01
CA LEU A 27 3.46 -13.16 -2.29
C LEU A 27 4.95 -12.82 -2.14
N ALA A 28 5.33 -12.21 -1.02
CA ALA A 28 6.73 -11.88 -0.73
C ALA A 28 7.53 -13.07 -0.17
N GLN A 29 6.98 -14.30 -0.15
CA GLN A 29 7.61 -15.49 0.42
C GLN A 29 9.01 -15.80 -0.13
N THR A 30 9.37 -15.27 -1.31
CA THR A 30 10.71 -15.43 -1.88
C THR A 30 11.78 -14.55 -1.20
N THR A 31 11.38 -13.60 -0.36
CA THR A 31 12.30 -12.76 0.42
C THR A 31 12.46 -13.29 1.84
N GLU A 32 13.60 -12.97 2.48
CA GLU A 32 13.85 -13.31 3.89
C GLU A 32 12.72 -12.82 4.81
N THR A 33 12.31 -11.56 4.62
CA THR A 33 11.27 -10.95 5.44
C THR A 33 9.89 -11.49 5.13
N GLY A 34 9.58 -11.78 3.87
CA GLY A 34 8.31 -12.40 3.51
C GLY A 34 8.20 -13.85 3.97
N THR A 35 9.31 -14.60 4.03
CA THR A 35 9.36 -15.92 4.66
C THR A 35 9.02 -15.83 6.15
N ALA A 36 9.66 -14.91 6.88
CA ALA A 36 9.37 -14.70 8.30
C ALA A 36 7.91 -14.27 8.55
N LEU A 37 7.36 -13.40 7.68
CA LEU A 37 5.95 -13.01 7.70
C LEU A 37 5.04 -14.21 7.48
N PHE A 38 5.37 -15.08 6.53
CA PHE A 38 4.56 -16.24 6.20
C PHE A 38 4.49 -17.25 7.34
N GLU A 39 5.61 -17.51 8.01
CA GLU A 39 5.64 -18.34 9.23
C GLU A 39 4.77 -17.73 10.35
N ASP A 40 4.77 -16.41 10.50
CA ASP A 40 3.88 -15.75 11.46
C ASP A 40 2.40 -15.86 11.08
N ILE A 41 2.07 -15.74 9.80
CA ILE A 41 0.71 -15.95 9.27
C ILE A 41 0.26 -17.39 9.58
N LYS A 42 1.08 -18.40 9.27
CA LYS A 42 0.77 -19.82 9.54
C LYS A 42 0.42 -20.06 11.00
N ARG A 43 1.20 -19.53 11.95
CA ARG A 43 0.90 -19.67 13.39
C ARG A 43 -0.46 -19.08 13.78
N LYS A 44 -0.85 -17.97 13.14
CA LYS A 44 -2.10 -17.22 13.44
C LYS A 44 -3.31 -17.66 12.62
N THR A 45 -3.13 -18.63 11.71
CA THR A 45 -4.12 -19.07 10.71
C THR A 45 -5.34 -19.77 11.34
N HIS A 46 -5.19 -20.40 12.50
CA HIS A 46 -6.24 -21.22 13.13
C HIS A 46 -7.57 -20.46 13.31
N ASN A 47 -7.53 -19.14 13.59
CA ASN A 47 -8.72 -18.31 13.78
C ASN A 47 -9.15 -17.50 12.54
N LYS A 48 -8.54 -17.72 11.37
CA LYS A 48 -8.72 -16.87 10.17
C LYS A 48 -9.19 -17.64 8.92
N GLN A 49 -9.83 -18.80 9.11
CA GLN A 49 -10.27 -19.68 8.02
C GLN A 49 -11.12 -18.98 6.95
N GLY A 50 -12.05 -18.10 7.35
CA GLY A 50 -12.86 -17.32 6.39
C GLY A 50 -12.05 -16.37 5.52
N LEU A 51 -11.03 -15.72 6.10
CA LEU A 51 -10.11 -14.86 5.37
C LEU A 51 -9.26 -15.67 4.39
N ILE A 52 -8.74 -16.81 4.82
CA ILE A 52 -7.93 -17.69 3.97
C ILE A 52 -8.73 -18.19 2.78
N ARG A 53 -9.97 -18.66 3.00
CA ARG A 53 -10.88 -19.04 1.91
C ARG A 53 -11.12 -17.89 0.94
N THR A 54 -11.23 -16.66 1.44
CA THR A 54 -11.36 -15.47 0.58
C THR A 54 -10.13 -15.29 -0.28
N VAL A 55 -8.93 -15.35 0.31
CA VAL A 55 -7.66 -15.17 -0.40
C VAL A 55 -7.39 -16.29 -1.42
N VAL A 56 -7.72 -17.54 -1.09
CA VAL A 56 -7.54 -18.67 -2.02
C VAL A 56 -8.43 -18.52 -3.27
N ARG A 57 -9.66 -18.00 -3.12
CA ARG A 57 -10.58 -17.75 -4.24
C ARG A 57 -10.14 -16.62 -5.18
N GLU A 58 -9.13 -15.86 -4.81
CA GLU A 58 -8.55 -14.81 -5.66
C GLU A 58 -7.66 -15.39 -6.76
N PHE A 59 -7.19 -16.62 -6.58
CA PHE A 59 -6.35 -17.29 -7.54
C PHE A 59 -7.21 -18.02 -8.58
N ASN A 60 -7.01 -17.66 -9.83
CA ASN A 60 -7.73 -18.20 -10.98
C ASN A 60 -6.71 -18.65 -12.03
N ASN A 61 -6.97 -19.75 -12.73
CA ASN A 61 -6.17 -20.20 -13.86
C ASN A 61 -6.47 -19.41 -15.16
N THR A 62 -7.46 -18.53 -15.13
CA THR A 62 -7.87 -17.71 -16.27
C THR A 62 -7.69 -16.22 -15.93
N SER A 63 -7.11 -15.48 -16.85
CA SER A 63 -6.97 -14.03 -16.75
C SER A 63 -8.33 -13.31 -16.87
N PRO A 64 -8.41 -12.01 -16.53
CA PRO A 64 -9.64 -11.22 -16.70
C PRO A 64 -10.18 -11.18 -18.14
N ASN A 65 -9.30 -11.37 -19.13
CA ASN A 65 -9.65 -11.36 -20.54
C ASN A 65 -10.00 -12.76 -21.09
N GLY A 66 -10.20 -13.76 -20.22
CA GLY A 66 -10.54 -15.13 -20.62
C GLY A 66 -9.37 -15.99 -21.09
N ILE A 67 -8.13 -15.47 -21.04
CA ILE A 67 -6.93 -16.23 -21.43
C ILE A 67 -6.61 -17.27 -20.35
N ILE A 68 -6.59 -18.54 -20.73
CA ILE A 68 -6.13 -19.66 -19.88
C ILE A 68 -4.61 -19.55 -19.70
N LEU A 69 -4.16 -19.56 -18.46
CA LEU A 69 -2.74 -19.45 -18.13
C LEU A 69 -2.03 -20.81 -18.28
N PRO A 70 -0.74 -20.81 -18.67
CA PRO A 70 0.09 -22.01 -18.69
C PRO A 70 0.15 -22.74 -17.35
N TYR A 71 0.50 -24.02 -17.37
CA TYR A 71 0.68 -24.82 -16.16
C TYR A 71 1.61 -24.14 -15.14
N GLY A 72 1.22 -24.18 -13.87
CA GLY A 72 1.95 -23.54 -12.78
C GLY A 72 1.78 -22.01 -12.67
N LYS A 73 1.02 -21.37 -13.57
CA LYS A 73 0.72 -19.93 -13.48
C LYS A 73 -0.72 -19.70 -13.02
N MET A 74 -0.91 -18.71 -12.15
CA MET A 74 -2.22 -18.29 -11.68
C MET A 74 -2.34 -16.76 -11.76
N TRP A 75 -3.53 -16.31 -12.10
CA TRP A 75 -3.95 -14.93 -11.99
C TRP A 75 -4.45 -14.69 -10.58
N LYS A 76 -3.98 -13.62 -9.93
CA LYS A 76 -4.50 -13.21 -8.62
C LYS A 76 -5.30 -11.92 -8.74
N SER A 77 -6.58 -11.97 -8.39
CA SER A 77 -7.45 -10.79 -8.29
C SER A 77 -7.59 -10.34 -6.83
N TYR A 78 -7.09 -9.16 -6.48
CA TYR A 78 -7.22 -8.62 -5.13
C TYR A 78 -8.36 -7.60 -5.03
N LYS A 79 -8.92 -7.46 -3.82
CA LYS A 79 -9.90 -6.41 -3.47
C LYS A 79 -9.17 -5.07 -3.32
N THR A 80 -8.94 -4.39 -4.45
CA THR A 80 -8.18 -3.14 -4.54
C THR A 80 -8.56 -2.09 -3.49
N LYS A 81 -9.86 -1.95 -3.18
CA LYS A 81 -10.34 -1.01 -2.14
C LYS A 81 -9.70 -1.27 -0.77
N ARG A 82 -9.63 -2.53 -0.34
CA ARG A 82 -9.10 -2.91 0.98
C ARG A 82 -7.60 -2.67 1.07
N ILE A 83 -6.90 -3.01 -0.02
CA ILE A 83 -5.47 -2.76 -0.17
C ILE A 83 -5.18 -1.25 -0.12
N ASN A 84 -5.94 -0.46 -0.89
CA ASN A 84 -5.79 0.98 -0.95
C ASN A 84 -6.09 1.66 0.39
N ASN A 85 -7.02 1.12 1.19
CA ASN A 85 -7.30 1.62 2.54
C ASN A 85 -6.08 1.50 3.45
N VAL A 86 -5.40 0.35 3.44
CA VAL A 86 -4.19 0.12 4.25
C VAL A 86 -3.05 0.99 3.78
N VAL A 87 -2.78 1.02 2.47
CA VAL A 87 -1.74 1.90 1.89
C VAL A 87 -2.04 3.36 2.24
N TRP A 88 -3.29 3.78 2.17
CA TRP A 88 -3.67 5.14 2.51
C TRP A 88 -3.48 5.46 4.00
N LYS A 89 -3.84 4.53 4.90
CA LYS A 89 -3.55 4.66 6.34
C LYS A 89 -2.05 4.86 6.59
N ILE A 90 -1.20 4.06 5.94
CA ILE A 90 0.26 4.18 6.03
C ILE A 90 0.72 5.57 5.55
N ILE A 91 0.31 5.99 4.36
CA ILE A 91 0.70 7.28 3.77
C ILE A 91 0.28 8.46 4.65
N ARG A 92 -0.93 8.45 5.20
CA ARG A 92 -1.38 9.51 6.12
C ARG A 92 -0.47 9.60 7.36
N GLY A 93 -0.08 8.46 7.91
CA GLY A 93 0.87 8.41 9.03
C GLY A 93 2.25 8.95 8.65
N LEU A 94 2.78 8.54 7.49
CA LEU A 94 4.08 9.02 7.00
C LEU A 94 4.10 10.53 6.73
N VAL A 95 3.05 11.06 6.11
CA VAL A 95 2.95 12.49 5.84
C VAL A 95 2.93 13.27 7.15
N PHE A 96 2.17 12.81 8.14
CA PHE A 96 2.18 13.43 9.47
C PHE A 96 3.57 13.38 10.12
N ILE A 97 4.28 12.25 10.05
CA ILE A 97 5.65 12.12 10.59
C ILE A 97 6.59 13.15 9.94
N GLU A 98 6.51 13.31 8.63
CA GLU A 98 7.46 14.09 7.83
C GLU A 98 7.14 15.59 7.78
N THR A 99 5.87 15.96 7.78
CA THR A 99 5.43 17.35 7.57
C THR A 99 4.66 17.93 8.74
N GLN A 100 4.27 17.10 9.72
CA GLN A 100 3.36 17.47 10.81
C GLN A 100 1.98 17.96 10.30
N GLU A 101 1.61 17.61 9.06
CA GLU A 101 0.32 17.93 8.47
C GLU A 101 -0.60 16.71 8.45
N PHE A 102 -1.90 16.96 8.68
CA PHE A 102 -2.92 15.93 8.56
C PHE A 102 -3.45 15.86 7.13
N LEU A 103 -3.45 14.65 6.58
CA LEU A 103 -4.13 14.36 5.32
C LEU A 103 -5.59 14.00 5.58
N ASP A 104 -6.50 14.62 4.83
CA ASP A 104 -7.92 14.28 4.86
C ASP A 104 -8.17 12.92 4.19
N ILE A 105 -9.18 12.18 4.68
CA ILE A 105 -9.51 10.84 4.15
C ILE A 105 -9.90 10.87 2.67
N ASN A 106 -10.47 11.97 2.20
CA ASN A 106 -10.92 12.20 0.83
C ASN A 106 -9.87 12.86 -0.06
N THR A 107 -8.63 13.07 0.44
CA THR A 107 -7.57 13.66 -0.37
C THR A 107 -7.38 12.86 -1.66
N PRO A 108 -7.47 13.52 -2.84
CA PRO A 108 -7.27 12.87 -4.12
C PRO A 108 -5.89 12.23 -4.21
N ARG A 109 -5.86 10.97 -4.67
CA ARG A 109 -4.66 10.15 -4.70
C ARG A 109 -4.73 9.09 -5.78
N SER A 110 -3.57 8.70 -6.27
CA SER A 110 -3.36 7.50 -7.07
C SER A 110 -2.44 6.56 -6.31
N ILE A 111 -2.78 5.28 -6.27
CA ILE A 111 -1.99 4.22 -5.65
C ILE A 111 -1.71 3.17 -6.71
N THR A 112 -0.44 2.84 -6.90
CA THR A 112 -0.01 1.76 -7.80
C THR A 112 0.92 0.82 -7.04
N ILE A 113 0.70 -0.48 -7.21
CA ILE A 113 1.52 -1.52 -6.60
C ILE A 113 2.22 -2.28 -7.72
N THR A 114 3.51 -2.48 -7.57
CA THR A 114 4.34 -3.16 -8.56
C THR A 114 5.29 -4.12 -7.84
N GLU A 115 5.46 -5.32 -8.38
CA GLU A 115 6.47 -6.26 -7.89
C GLU A 115 7.86 -5.71 -8.20
N LYS A 116 8.84 -5.93 -7.33
CA LYS A 116 10.20 -5.40 -7.43
C LYS A 116 10.91 -5.72 -8.75
N GLU A 117 10.62 -6.89 -9.34
CA GLU A 117 11.19 -7.33 -10.61
C GLU A 117 10.53 -6.66 -11.84
N LYS A 118 9.35 -6.05 -11.65
CA LYS A 118 8.63 -5.35 -12.72
C LYS A 118 9.03 -3.87 -12.74
N LYS A 119 9.01 -3.28 -13.94
CA LYS A 119 9.30 -1.85 -14.10
C LYS A 119 8.28 -1.02 -13.30
N PRO A 120 8.72 -0.19 -12.34
CA PRO A 120 7.81 0.65 -11.58
C PRO A 120 7.17 1.72 -12.48
N PRO A 121 6.08 2.36 -12.04
CA PRO A 121 5.46 3.46 -12.78
C PRO A 121 6.48 4.56 -13.10
N VAL A 122 6.33 5.22 -14.26
CA VAL A 122 7.24 6.29 -14.72
C VAL A 122 7.52 7.33 -13.63
N TYR A 123 6.50 7.69 -12.86
CA TYR A 123 6.59 8.67 -11.78
C TYR A 123 7.54 8.26 -10.64
N PHE A 124 7.82 6.97 -10.45
CA PHE A 124 8.78 6.50 -9.44
C PHE A 124 10.21 6.97 -9.76
N SER A 125 10.54 7.19 -11.03
CA SER A 125 11.87 7.68 -11.43
C SER A 125 12.21 9.05 -10.83
N TYR A 126 11.21 9.89 -10.53
CA TYR A 126 11.43 11.20 -9.92
C TYR A 126 11.87 11.15 -8.46
N ILE A 127 11.70 10.00 -7.81
CA ILE A 127 12.06 9.80 -6.40
C ILE A 127 13.15 8.76 -6.20
N VAL A 128 13.67 8.12 -7.26
CA VAL A 128 14.59 6.98 -7.13
C VAL A 128 15.85 7.32 -6.33
N ASN A 129 16.40 8.52 -6.55
CA ASN A 129 17.62 9.03 -5.92
C ASN A 129 17.38 9.66 -4.54
N GLU A 130 16.13 9.74 -4.09
CA GLU A 130 15.84 10.26 -2.75
C GLU A 130 16.30 9.25 -1.69
N LYS A 131 16.78 9.79 -0.58
CA LYS A 131 17.25 9.01 0.57
C LYS A 131 16.12 8.15 1.11
N SER A 132 16.36 6.85 1.20
CA SER A 132 15.49 5.90 1.88
C SER A 132 15.38 6.18 3.37
N LYS A 133 14.16 6.03 3.90
CA LYS A 133 13.78 6.29 5.27
C LYS A 133 13.01 5.10 5.83
N GLY A 134 13.23 4.80 7.10
CA GLY A 134 12.61 3.65 7.77
C GLY A 134 13.63 2.93 8.63
N SER A 135 13.20 2.39 9.77
CA SER A 135 14.09 1.75 10.73
C SER A 135 14.47 0.32 10.33
N TYR A 136 13.67 -0.33 9.47
CA TYR A 136 13.84 -1.72 9.07
C TYR A 136 13.68 -1.87 7.57
N GLN A 137 14.70 -1.45 6.81
CA GLN A 137 14.61 -1.30 5.35
C GLN A 137 14.18 -2.56 4.59
N LYS A 138 14.51 -3.76 5.10
CA LYS A 138 14.06 -5.03 4.50
C LYS A 138 12.55 -5.30 4.66
N THR A 139 11.95 -4.80 5.74
CA THR A 139 10.51 -4.96 6.01
C THR A 139 9.71 -3.82 5.44
N PHE A 140 10.20 -2.61 5.66
CA PHE A 140 9.53 -1.38 5.30
C PHE A 140 10.55 -0.27 5.12
N ASP A 141 10.54 0.30 3.93
CA ASP A 141 11.31 1.48 3.58
C ASP A 141 10.41 2.42 2.79
N TYR A 142 10.68 3.72 2.87
CA TYR A 142 9.98 4.70 2.06
C TYR A 142 10.88 5.85 1.67
N LYS A 143 10.51 6.48 0.57
CA LYS A 143 11.09 7.73 0.11
C LYS A 143 9.98 8.61 -0.46
N TYR A 144 10.18 9.92 -0.44
CA TYR A 144 9.21 10.84 -1.03
C TYR A 144 9.88 12.12 -1.51
N LYS A 145 9.20 12.80 -2.42
CA LYS A 145 9.56 14.13 -2.89
C LYS A 145 8.31 14.97 -3.06
N GLN A 146 8.44 16.26 -2.74
CA GLN A 146 7.41 17.25 -3.01
C GLN A 146 7.77 18.02 -4.29
N PHE A 147 6.75 18.36 -5.07
CA PHE A 147 6.85 19.11 -6.32
C PHE A 147 5.95 20.35 -6.20
N PRO A 148 6.41 21.42 -5.53
CA PRO A 148 5.64 22.65 -5.36
C PRO A 148 5.12 23.23 -6.69
N GLU A 149 5.96 23.18 -7.72
CA GLU A 149 5.70 23.66 -9.07
C GLU A 149 4.60 22.88 -9.79
N VAL A 150 4.35 21.62 -9.41
CA VAL A 150 3.31 20.77 -9.99
C VAL A 150 2.10 20.73 -9.07
N LYS A 151 1.48 21.89 -8.83
CA LYS A 151 0.29 22.04 -7.96
C LYS A 151 0.51 21.45 -6.56
N ASN A 152 1.72 21.59 -6.01
CA ASN A 152 2.13 20.98 -4.74
C ASN A 152 1.86 19.46 -4.69
N ALA A 153 2.19 18.73 -5.76
CA ALA A 153 2.09 17.28 -5.76
C ALA A 153 3.16 16.65 -4.84
N GLN A 154 2.87 15.46 -4.33
CA GLN A 154 3.81 14.63 -3.61
C GLN A 154 3.83 13.25 -4.26
N ILE A 155 5.03 12.70 -4.42
CA ILE A 155 5.24 11.32 -4.86
C ILE A 155 5.91 10.57 -3.72
N TRP A 156 5.31 9.46 -3.34
CA TRP A 156 5.76 8.55 -2.30
C TRP A 156 6.05 7.20 -2.91
N GLY A 157 7.18 6.60 -2.55
CA GLY A 157 7.54 5.23 -2.88
C GLY A 157 7.74 4.44 -1.59
N LEU A 158 6.99 3.37 -1.41
CA LEU A 158 7.13 2.43 -0.30
C LEU A 158 7.70 1.13 -0.82
N LEU A 159 8.63 0.53 -0.09
CA LEU A 159 9.09 -0.84 -0.30
C LEU A 159 8.56 -1.70 0.85
N LEU A 160 7.74 -2.70 0.52
CA LEU A 160 7.14 -3.61 1.48
C LEU A 160 7.73 -5.01 1.33
N TRP A 161 8.27 -5.54 2.44
CA TRP A 161 8.86 -6.87 2.54
C TRP A 161 9.90 -7.19 1.47
N ASP A 162 10.64 -6.17 1.04
CA ASP A 162 11.62 -6.21 -0.05
C ASP A 162 11.08 -6.77 -1.38
N TYR A 163 9.76 -6.71 -1.58
CA TYR A 163 9.11 -7.35 -2.73
C TYR A 163 8.15 -6.42 -3.47
N PHE A 164 7.36 -5.60 -2.77
CA PHE A 164 6.41 -4.70 -3.40
C PHE A 164 6.88 -3.26 -3.35
N ILE A 165 6.89 -2.60 -4.51
CA ILE A 165 7.02 -1.16 -4.65
C ILE A 165 5.60 -0.59 -4.73
N VAL A 166 5.22 0.21 -3.74
CA VAL A 166 3.96 0.97 -3.74
C VAL A 166 4.26 2.42 -4.06
N THR A 167 3.79 2.89 -5.21
CA THR A 167 3.89 4.29 -5.61
C THR A 167 2.58 5.00 -5.30
N VAL A 168 2.64 6.09 -4.55
CA VAL A 168 1.49 6.92 -4.22
C VAL A 168 1.73 8.35 -4.69
N ILE A 169 0.79 8.88 -5.46
CA ILE A 169 0.79 10.27 -5.91
C ILE A 169 -0.41 10.95 -5.27
N LEU A 170 -0.19 12.07 -4.59
CA LEU A 170 -1.23 12.83 -3.92
C LEU A 170 -0.95 14.32 -4.02
N HIS A 171 -1.98 15.15 -3.86
CA HIS A 171 -1.78 16.59 -3.70
C HIS A 171 -1.53 16.93 -2.24
N ASN A 172 -0.66 17.91 -2.00
CA ASN A 172 -0.45 18.47 -0.66
C ASN A 172 -1.81 18.96 -0.08
N PRO A 173 -2.09 18.76 1.21
CA PRO A 173 -3.30 19.27 1.88
C PRO A 173 -3.59 20.75 1.61
N LYS A 174 -2.55 21.59 1.47
CA LYS A 174 -2.64 23.03 1.22
C LYS A 174 -2.89 23.38 -0.25
N CYS A 175 -3.05 22.40 -1.15
CA CYS A 175 -3.26 22.65 -2.56
C CYS A 175 -4.60 23.35 -2.82
N LYS A 176 -4.54 24.54 -3.46
CA LYS A 176 -5.71 25.36 -3.79
C LYS A 176 -6.24 25.13 -5.21
N CYS A 177 -5.87 24.04 -5.88
CA CYS A 177 -6.36 23.77 -7.24
C CYS A 177 -7.88 23.47 -7.25
N GLU A 178 -8.56 23.68 -8.38
CA GLU A 178 -10.01 23.50 -8.48
C GLU A 178 -10.48 22.10 -8.10
N LYS A 179 -9.72 21.06 -8.45
CA LYS A 179 -10.01 19.68 -8.05
C LYS A 179 -9.99 19.55 -6.53
N CYS A 180 -8.97 20.08 -5.85
CA CYS A 180 -8.87 20.06 -4.39
C CYS A 180 -9.95 20.92 -3.70
N LYS A 181 -10.31 22.08 -4.27
CA LYS A 181 -11.37 22.94 -3.74
C LYS A 181 -12.72 22.23 -3.62
N LYS A 182 -13.04 21.32 -4.56
CA LYS A 182 -14.29 20.53 -4.52
C LYS A 182 -14.35 19.57 -3.32
N TYR A 183 -13.21 19.06 -2.87
CA TYR A 183 -13.15 18.14 -1.72
C TYR A 183 -13.12 18.87 -0.37
N ILE A 184 -12.67 20.13 -0.33
CA ILE A 184 -12.66 20.94 0.89
C ILE A 184 -14.06 21.46 1.25
N LYS A 185 -14.94 21.66 0.25
CA LYS A 185 -16.29 22.23 0.44
C LYS A 185 -17.41 21.21 0.73
N GLY A 186 -17.07 19.93 0.89
CA GLY A 186 -18.03 18.84 1.14
C GLY A 186 -18.32 18.55 2.62
N HIS A 187 -17.97 19.48 3.51
CA HIS A 187 -18.23 19.44 4.95
C HIS A 187 -19.12 20.61 5.35
#